data_AF-A0A965HWM9-F1
#
_entry.id   AF-A0A965HWM9-F1
#
_cell.length_a   1.000
_cell.length_b   1.000
_cell.length_c   1.000
_cell.angle_alpha   90.00
_cell.angle_beta   90.00
_cell.angle_gamma   90.00
#
_symmetry.space_group_name_H-M   'P 1'
#
loop_
_entity.id
_entity.type
_entity.pdbx_description
1 polymer ?
#
loop_
_entity_poly.entity_id
_entity_poly.type
_entity_poly.pdbx_seq_one_letter_code
_entity_poly.pdbx_strand_id
1 'polypeptide(L)' 'MTSTDTASHTLAVFNPIDLTLVDTVAESTVEEIDAALGRSYALFRDRAAWLPEHTRIAVLERTASLMED' A
#
# COMPACT_ATOMS: atom_id res chain seq x y z
N MET A 1 -21.54 17.29 -7.38
CA MET A 1 -21.46 17.64 -5.96
C MET A 1 -20.32 16.81 -5.39
N THR A 2 -19.09 17.28 -5.56
CA THR A 2 -17.87 16.56 -5.15
C THR A 2 -17.47 17.10 -3.79
N SER A 3 -17.81 16.36 -2.73
CA SER A 3 -17.22 16.59 -1.42
C SER A 3 -15.77 16.13 -1.50
N THR A 4 -14.85 17.08 -1.63
CA THR A 4 -13.42 16.83 -1.42
C THR A 4 -13.24 16.67 0.08
N ASP A 5 -13.31 15.43 0.56
CA ASP A 5 -13.04 15.10 1.95
C ASP A 5 -11.53 14.94 2.12
N THR A 6 -10.84 16.08 2.30
CA THR A 6 -9.39 16.15 2.55
C THR A 6 -9.06 15.91 4.03
N ALA A 7 -9.99 15.40 4.84
CA ALA A 7 -9.69 15.02 6.21
C ALA A 7 -8.98 13.67 6.24
N SER A 8 -7.80 13.61 6.85
CA SER A 8 -7.15 12.33 7.16
C SER A 8 -7.99 11.60 8.21
N HIS A 9 -8.73 10.59 7.77
CA HIS A 9 -9.46 9.70 8.66
C HIS A 9 -8.52 8.61 9.20
N THR A 10 -8.79 8.12 10.40
CA THR A 10 -7.97 7.08 11.04
C THR A 10 -8.86 5.96 11.55
N LEU A 11 -8.51 4.71 11.25
CA LEU A 11 -9.16 3.51 11.76
C LEU A 11 -8.46 3.00 13.00
N ALA A 12 -9.20 2.80 14.08
CA ALA A 12 -8.73 2.09 15.25
C ALA A 12 -8.69 0.57 14.99
N VAL A 13 -7.57 -0.06 15.29
CA VAL A 13 -7.33 -1.50 15.19
C VAL A 13 -7.39 -2.10 16.59
N PHE A 14 -8.25 -3.10 16.77
CA PHE A 14 -8.48 -3.73 18.07
C PHE A 14 -8.00 -5.18 18.08
N ASN A 15 -7.57 -5.66 19.25
CA ASN A 15 -7.22 -7.04 19.50
C ASN A 15 -8.50 -7.91 19.45
N PRO A 16 -8.54 -9.02 18.68
CA PRO A 16 -9.74 -9.82 18.54
C PRO A 16 -10.13 -10.63 19.79
N ILE A 17 -9.24 -10.78 20.77
CA ILE A 17 -9.46 -11.60 21.96
C ILE A 17 -10.09 -10.78 23.10
N ASP A 18 -9.51 -9.63 23.40
CA ASP A 18 -9.90 -8.79 24.56
C ASP A 18 -10.46 -7.42 24.16
N LEU A 19 -10.54 -7.12 22.86
CA LEU A 19 -11.02 -5.86 22.29
C LEU A 19 -10.24 -4.63 22.77
N THR A 20 -9.03 -4.83 23.29
CA THR A 20 -8.14 -3.72 23.61
C THR A 20 -7.65 -3.03 22.33
N LEU A 21 -7.46 -1.72 22.39
CA LEU A 21 -6.93 -0.95 21.27
C LEU A 21 -5.45 -1.35 21.05
N VAL A 22 -5.12 -1.77 19.83
CA VAL A 22 -3.74 -2.05 19.42
C VAL A 22 -3.09 -0.76 18.94
N ASP A 23 -3.68 -0.12 17.92
CA ASP A 23 -3.20 1.15 17.37
C ASP A 23 -4.27 1.80 16.45
N THR A 24 -3.91 2.89 15.80
CA THR A 24 -4.69 3.54 14.74
C THR A 24 -3.91 3.56 13.42
N VAL A 25 -4.61 3.41 12.30
CA VAL A 25 -4.02 3.48 10.95
C VAL A 25 -4.71 4.57 10.14
N ALA A 26 -3.94 5.31 9.34
CA ALA A 26 -4.49 6.30 8.43
C ALA A 26 -5.31 5.63 7.31
N GLU A 27 -6.49 6.15 7.04
CA GLU A 27 -7.32 5.74 5.92
C GLU A 27 -6.83 6.40 4.64
N SER A 28 -6.78 5.61 3.56
CA SER A 28 -6.50 6.15 2.23
C SER A 28 -7.73 6.85 1.67
N THR A 29 -7.52 8.04 1.11
CA THR A 29 -8.52 8.81 0.37
C THR A 29 -8.73 8.23 -1.03
N VAL A 30 -9.84 8.61 -1.67
CA VAL A 30 -10.14 8.22 -3.06
C VAL A 30 -9.04 8.72 -4.00
N GLU A 31 -8.56 9.94 -3.79
CA GLU A 31 -7.52 10.57 -4.58
C GLU A 31 -6.18 9.81 -4.49
N GLU A 32 -5.82 9.32 -3.29
CA GLU A 32 -4.62 8.51 -3.09
C GLU A 32 -4.73 7.15 -3.79
N ILE A 33 -5.91 6.52 -3.72
CA ILE A 33 -6.19 5.25 -4.41
C ILE A 33 -6.10 5.45 -5.93
N ASP A 34 -6.76 6.47 -6.47
CA ASP A 34 -6.72 6.79 -7.91
C ASP A 34 -5.28 7.08 -8.38
N ALA A 35 -4.50 7.82 -7.58
CA ALA A 35 -3.10 8.06 -7.87
C ALA A 35 -2.27 6.75 -7.86
N ALA A 36 -2.51 5.84 -6.92
CA ALA A 36 -1.82 4.56 -6.85
C ALA A 36 -2.15 3.65 -8.04
N LEU A 37 -3.43 3.59 -8.45
CA LEU A 37 -3.89 2.87 -9.62
C LEU A 37 -3.30 3.47 -10.90
N GLY A 38 -3.29 4.80 -11.02
CA GLY A 38 -2.69 5.51 -12.14
C GLY A 38 -1.20 5.19 -12.30
N ARG A 39 -0.42 5.23 -11.22
CA ARG A 39 1.00 4.85 -11.24
C ARG A 39 1.21 3.41 -11.66
N SER A 40 0.42 2.50 -11.08
CA SER A 40 0.50 1.06 -11.37
C SER A 40 0.19 0.77 -12.84
N TYR A 41 -0.86 1.38 -13.38
CA TYR A 41 -1.24 1.24 -14.78
C TYR A 41 -0.22 1.83 -15.74
N ALA A 42 0.31 3.02 -15.44
CA ALA A 42 1.35 3.66 -16.24
C ALA A 42 2.61 2.78 -16.32
N LEU A 43 3.07 2.24 -15.19
CA LEU A 43 4.20 1.31 -15.15
C LEU A 43 3.90 0.03 -15.94
N PHE A 44 2.70 -0.54 -15.80
CA PHE A 44 2.32 -1.74 -16.56
C PHE A 44 2.38 -1.53 -18.08
N ARG A 45 1.98 -0.34 -18.55
CA ARG A 45 2.00 0.04 -19.97
C ARG A 45 3.42 0.24 -20.50
N ASP A 46 4.33 0.79 -19.70
CA ASP A 46 5.73 0.94 -20.05
C ASP A 46 6.59 -0.20 -19.51
N ARG A 47 6.64 -1.30 -20.27
CA ARG A 47 7.45 -2.47 -19.90
C ARG A 47 8.96 -2.21 -19.94
N ALA A 48 9.43 -1.18 -20.62
CA ALA A 48 10.85 -0.83 -20.61
C ALA A 48 11.27 -0.26 -19.26
N ALA A 49 10.35 0.36 -18.51
CA ALA A 49 10.56 0.83 -17.15
C ALA A 49 10.49 -0.29 -16.10
N TRP A 50 10.23 -1.54 -16.49
CA TRP A 50 10.20 -2.66 -15.54
C TRP A 50 11.62 -3.02 -15.10
N LEU A 51 11.72 -3.45 -13.84
CA LEU A 51 12.94 -4.09 -13.37
C LEU A 51 13.21 -5.36 -14.17
N PRO A 52 14.48 -5.62 -14.56
CA PRO A 52 14.88 -6.89 -15.14
C PRO A 52 14.45 -8.08 -14.28
N GLU A 53 14.24 -9.24 -14.89
CA GLU A 53 13.74 -10.43 -14.20
C GLU A 53 14.56 -10.84 -12.98
N HIS A 54 15.89 -10.92 -13.13
CA HIS A 54 16.78 -11.28 -12.03
C HIS A 54 16.68 -10.28 -10.86
N THR A 55 16.50 -8.99 -11.15
CA THR A 55 16.33 -7.95 -10.13
C THR A 55 15.00 -8.11 -9.38
N ARG A 56 13.92 -8.46 -10.09
CA ARG A 56 12.61 -8.73 -9.46
C ARG A 56 12.69 -9.89 -8.47
N ILE A 57 13.37 -10.98 -8.84
CA ILE A 57 13.58 -12.14 -7.97
C ILE A 57 14.40 -11.75 -6.74
N ALA A 58 15.52 -11.04 -6.93
CA ALA A 58 16.37 -10.60 -5.82
C ALA A 58 15.62 -9.71 -4.81
N VAL A 59 14.72 -8.84 -5.28
CA VAL A 59 13.84 -8.04 -4.40
C VAL A 59 12.92 -8.96 -3.59
N LEU A 60 12.27 -9.93 -4.23
CA LEU A 60 11.36 -10.86 -3.55
C LEU A 60 12.07 -11.73 -2.51
N GLU A 61 13.25 -12.27 -2.85
CA GLU A 61 14.09 -13.03 -1.92
C GLU A 61 14.49 -12.18 -0.72
N ARG A 62 14.91 -10.93 -0.94
CA ARG A 62 15.26 -10.02 0.15
C ARG A 62 14.05 -9.69 1.01
N THR A 63 12.88 -9.46 0.42
CA THR A 63 11.63 -9.23 1.16
C THR A 63 11.28 -10.44 2.02
N ALA A 64 11.43 -11.66 1.51
CA ALA A 64 11.20 -12.87 2.30
C ALA A 64 12.12 -12.94 3.52
N SER A 65 13.43 -12.70 3.35
CA SER A 65 14.37 -12.68 4.49
C SER A 65 13.99 -11.62 5.53
N LEU A 66 13.50 -10.46 5.12
CA LEU A 66 13.06 -9.40 6.04
C LEU A 66 11.79 -9.75 6.83
N MET A 67 10.99 -10.70 6.36
CA MET A 67 9.77 -11.16 7.05
C MET A 67 10.04 -12.32 8.01
N GLU A 68 11.17 -13.01 7.87
CA GLU A 68 11.59 -14.10 8.75
C GLU A 68 12.26 -13.61 10.04
N ASP A 69 12.94 -12.45 9.97
CA ASP A 69 13.61 -11.78 11.09
C ASP A 69 12.63 -10.98 11.96
#